data_AF-A0A263HDH3-F1
#
_entry.id   AF-A0A263HDH3-F1
#
_cell.length_a   1.000
_cell.length_b   1.000
_cell.length_c   1.000
_cell.angle_alpha   90.00
_cell.angle_beta   90.00
_cell.angle_gamma   90.00
#
_symmetry.space_group_name_H-M   'P 1'
#
loop_
_entity.id
_entity.type
_entity.pdbx_description
1 polymer ?
#
loop_
_entity_poly.entity_id
_entity_poly.type
_entity_poly.pdbx_seq_one_letter_code
_entity_poly.pdbx_strand_id
1 'polypeptide(L)'
;MKKAVLALAAVSSLGLAACSVNKVEDNSYTGEILFSAYEGNNLKLTIRKNNCNGLDGQIDTFTFTQPYDSDLVVGTCVRVSQHEQGVVVDNISRSKSRIWASRSGQ
;
A
#
# COMPACT_ATOMS: atom_id res chain seq x y z
N MET A 1 3.20 -66.72 -14.59
CA MET A 1 4.07 -66.48 -13.41
C MET A 1 5.44 -65.99 -13.87
N LYS A 2 5.86 -64.80 -13.38
CA LYS A 2 7.24 -64.22 -13.25
C LYS A 2 7.06 -62.69 -13.22
N LYS A 3 6.87 -62.09 -12.03
CA LYS A 3 7.90 -61.51 -11.13
C LYS A 3 8.48 -60.21 -11.69
N ALA A 4 8.06 -59.07 -11.14
CA ALA A 4 8.94 -58.03 -10.60
C ALA A 4 8.08 -56.97 -9.89
N VAL A 5 8.22 -56.93 -8.57
CA VAL A 5 7.77 -55.85 -7.68
C VAL A 5 9.00 -54.96 -7.42
N LEU A 6 8.74 -53.73 -6.95
CA LEU A 6 9.63 -52.72 -6.34
C LEU A 6 10.05 -51.58 -7.28
N ALA A 7 10.12 -50.31 -6.87
CA ALA A 7 9.63 -49.54 -5.73
C ALA A 7 10.07 -48.07 -5.96
N LEU A 8 9.35 -47.13 -5.36
CA LEU A 8 9.77 -45.79 -4.89
C LEU A 8 10.72 -44.92 -5.74
N ALA A 9 10.24 -43.73 -6.11
CA ALA A 9 10.93 -42.49 -5.74
C ALA A 9 9.97 -41.29 -5.86
N ALA A 10 9.72 -40.64 -4.73
CA ALA A 10 9.07 -39.36 -4.65
C ALA A 10 9.88 -38.31 -5.42
N VAL A 11 9.20 -37.50 -6.24
CA VAL A 11 9.57 -36.10 -6.35
C VAL A 11 8.29 -35.32 -6.17
N SER A 12 8.19 -34.77 -4.98
CA SER A 12 7.30 -33.69 -4.60
C SER A 12 7.24 -32.69 -5.75
N SER A 13 6.15 -32.70 -6.52
CA SER A 13 5.76 -31.51 -7.26
C SER A 13 5.44 -30.49 -6.18
N LEU A 14 6.48 -29.76 -5.76
CA LEU A 14 6.34 -28.47 -5.14
C LEU A 14 5.49 -27.69 -6.12
N GLY A 15 4.18 -27.68 -5.86
CA GLY A 15 3.29 -26.68 -6.38
C GLY A 15 3.89 -25.37 -5.91
N LEU A 16 4.71 -24.75 -6.76
CA LEU A 16 4.81 -23.31 -6.77
C LEU A 16 3.42 -22.83 -7.21
N ALA A 17 2.46 -22.88 -6.29
CA ALA A 17 1.40 -21.91 -6.26
C ALA A 17 2.13 -20.58 -6.04
N ALA A 18 2.61 -20.00 -7.14
CA ALA A 18 2.95 -18.61 -7.17
C ALA A 18 1.68 -17.93 -6.67
N CYS A 19 1.71 -17.43 -5.44
CA CYS A 19 0.81 -16.40 -5.00
C CYS A 19 1.09 -15.21 -5.90
N SER A 20 0.53 -15.26 -7.12
CA SER A 20 0.18 -14.10 -7.90
C SER A 20 -0.55 -13.21 -6.92
N VAL A 21 0.16 -12.22 -6.40
CA VAL A 21 -0.46 -11.11 -5.72
C VAL A 21 -1.42 -10.57 -6.75
N ASN A 22 -2.69 -10.95 -6.65
CA ASN A 22 -3.75 -10.34 -7.38
C ASN A 22 -3.58 -8.86 -7.08
N LYS A 23 -3.04 -8.12 -8.04
CA LYS A 23 -3.22 -6.67 -8.05
C LYS A 23 -4.71 -6.52 -8.29
N VAL A 24 -5.47 -6.58 -7.20
CA VAL A 24 -6.74 -5.89 -7.14
C VAL A 24 -6.40 -4.52 -7.69
N GLU A 25 -7.02 -4.15 -8.80
CA GLU A 25 -6.99 -2.78 -9.30
C GLU A 25 -7.71 -1.92 -8.27
N ASP A 26 -7.07 -1.74 -7.11
CA ASP A 26 -7.42 -0.72 -6.16
C ASP A 26 -7.15 0.57 -6.92
N ASN A 27 -8.21 1.33 -7.22
CA ASN A 27 -8.16 2.69 -7.76
C ASN A 27 -7.44 3.59 -6.76
N SER A 28 -6.14 3.35 -6.62
CA SER A 28 -5.28 3.90 -5.61
C SER A 28 -4.05 4.46 -6.28
N TYR A 29 -3.64 5.62 -5.84
CA TYR A 29 -2.42 6.25 -6.30
C TYR A 29 -1.58 6.67 -5.11
N THR A 30 -0.28 6.77 -5.37
CA THR A 30 0.68 7.23 -4.38
C THR A 30 1.10 8.66 -4.74
N GLY A 31 1.19 9.51 -3.73
CA GLY A 31 1.50 10.92 -3.91
C GLY A 31 2.04 11.56 -2.65
N GLU A 32 2.46 12.81 -2.79
CA GLU A 32 3.05 13.61 -1.73
C GLU A 32 2.10 14.73 -1.29
N ILE A 33 1.92 14.92 0.02
CA ILE A 33 1.12 16.04 0.54
C ILE A 33 1.87 17.36 0.33
N LEU A 34 1.30 18.26 -0.47
CA LEU A 34 1.81 19.62 -0.66
C LEU A 34 1.26 20.60 0.37
N PHE A 35 -0.02 20.46 0.71
CA PHE A 35 -0.69 21.30 1.71
C PHE A 35 -1.58 20.46 2.61
N SER A 36 -1.56 20.79 3.89
CA SER A 36 -2.43 20.25 4.93
C SER A 36 -2.90 21.40 5.80
N ALA A 37 -4.20 21.65 5.82
CA ALA A 37 -4.80 22.76 6.56
C ALA A 37 -6.00 22.27 7.37
N TYR A 38 -6.17 22.83 8.57
CA TYR A 38 -7.34 22.56 9.39
C TYR A 38 -8.58 23.24 8.82
N GLU A 39 -9.68 22.51 8.77
CA GLU A 39 -11.00 22.99 8.38
C GLU A 39 -12.02 22.47 9.42
N GLY A 40 -12.18 23.23 10.51
CA GLY A 40 -12.95 22.79 11.67
C GLY A 40 -12.31 21.57 12.35
N ASN A 41 -13.04 20.45 12.40
CA ASN A 41 -12.55 19.17 12.93
C ASN A 41 -11.86 18.29 11.88
N ASN A 42 -11.73 18.79 10.65
CA ASN A 42 -11.23 18.04 9.52
C ASN A 42 -9.92 18.60 8.99
N LEU A 43 -9.26 17.83 8.13
CA LEU A 43 -8.11 18.27 7.34
C LEU A 43 -8.50 18.42 5.87
N LYS A 44 -8.12 19.56 5.32
CA LYS A 44 -8.10 19.86 3.90
C LYS A 44 -6.71 19.54 3.36
N LEU A 45 -6.62 18.57 2.46
CA LEU A 45 -5.36 18.10 1.90
C LEU A 45 -5.22 18.52 0.44
N THR A 46 -3.99 18.68 -0.02
CA THR A 46 -3.62 18.81 -1.44
C THR A 46 -2.48 17.86 -1.72
N ILE A 47 -2.68 16.93 -2.64
CA ILE A 47 -1.75 15.82 -2.89
C ILE A 47 -1.20 15.95 -4.31
N ARG A 48 0.10 15.79 -4.49
CA ARG A 48 0.74 15.69 -5.80
C ARG A 48 0.87 14.22 -6.17
N LYS A 49 0.32 13.81 -7.32
CA LYS A 49 0.44 12.44 -7.83
C LYS A 49 1.79 12.25 -8.52
N ASN A 50 2.84 12.07 -7.71
CA ASN A 50 4.23 11.88 -8.16
C ASN A 50 4.82 10.52 -7.76
N ASN A 51 4.00 9.59 -7.23
CA ASN A 51 4.47 8.32 -6.67
C ASN A 51 5.61 8.51 -5.64
N CYS A 52 5.67 9.68 -5.00
CA CYS A 52 6.70 10.10 -4.04
C CYS A 52 8.16 10.02 -4.53
N ASN A 53 8.40 9.99 -5.84
CA ASN A 53 9.72 9.73 -6.42
C ASN A 53 10.26 10.87 -7.30
N GLY A 54 9.73 12.09 -7.17
CA GLY A 54 10.23 13.23 -7.93
C GLY A 54 9.54 14.54 -7.60
N LEU A 55 10.20 15.65 -7.91
CA LEU A 55 9.61 16.99 -7.83
C LEU A 55 8.61 17.23 -8.98
N ASP A 56 8.69 16.43 -10.04
CA ASP A 56 7.88 16.53 -11.24
C ASP A 56 6.76 15.47 -11.25
N GLY A 57 5.58 15.88 -11.68
CA GLY A 57 4.39 15.03 -11.76
C GLY A 57 3.12 15.85 -11.98
N GLN A 58 2.04 15.20 -12.40
CA GLN A 58 0.74 15.86 -12.52
C GLN A 58 0.29 16.29 -11.11
N ILE A 59 0.11 17.60 -10.92
CA ILE A 59 -0.44 18.15 -9.68
C ILE A 59 -1.96 18.00 -9.76
N ASP A 60 -2.45 16.79 -9.54
CA ASP A 60 -3.87 16.57 -9.35
C ASP A 60 -4.26 17.10 -7.97
N THR A 61 -4.77 18.33 -7.93
CA THR A 61 -5.18 18.98 -6.69
C THR A 61 -6.47 18.35 -6.19
N PHE A 62 -6.36 17.24 -5.47
CA PHE A 62 -7.50 16.64 -4.78
C PHE A 62 -7.68 17.33 -3.43
N THR A 63 -8.62 18.27 -3.41
CA THR A 63 -9.12 18.85 -2.16
C THR A 63 -10.26 17.98 -1.66
N PHE A 64 -10.02 17.25 -0.59
CA PHE A 64 -11.07 16.54 0.12
C PHE A 64 -10.89 16.77 1.62
N THR A 65 -11.99 16.62 2.34
CA THR A 65 -12.09 16.91 3.76
C THR A 65 -12.22 15.57 4.49
N GLN A 66 -11.26 15.25 5.35
CA GLN A 66 -11.27 14.02 6.14
C GLN A 66 -11.07 14.31 7.63
N PRO A 67 -11.40 13.37 8.54
CA PRO A 67 -11.10 13.53 9.96
C PRO A 67 -9.65 13.88 10.20
N TYR A 68 -9.41 14.71 11.21
CA TYR A 68 -8.05 15.09 11.59
C TYR A 68 -7.17 13.86 11.87
N ASP A 69 -5.99 13.86 11.24
CA ASP A 69 -4.93 12.89 11.48
C ASP A 69 -3.59 13.63 11.54
N SER A 70 -2.94 13.56 12.71
CA SER A 70 -1.64 14.18 12.96
C SER A 70 -0.50 13.61 12.11
N ASP A 71 -0.70 12.43 11.51
CA ASP A 71 0.29 11.81 10.63
C ASP A 71 0.26 12.37 9.19
N LEU A 72 -0.76 13.14 8.82
CA LEU A 72 -0.93 13.70 7.47
C LEU A 72 -0.40 15.14 7.36
N VAL A 73 0.93 15.26 7.41
CA VAL A 73 1.66 16.53 7.31
C VAL A 73 2.28 16.73 5.92
N VAL A 74 2.64 17.98 5.61
CA VAL A 74 3.31 18.34 4.35
C VAL A 74 4.60 17.53 4.15
N GLY A 75 4.86 17.10 2.91
CA GLY A 75 6.02 16.28 2.53
C GLY A 75 5.86 14.79 2.84
N THR A 76 4.72 14.37 3.40
CA THR A 76 4.47 12.94 3.62
C THR A 76 4.10 12.23 2.33
N CYS A 77 4.64 11.02 2.17
CA CYS A 77 4.23 10.12 1.13
C CYS A 77 3.00 9.33 1.58
N VAL A 78 1.93 9.44 0.80
CA VAL A 78 0.63 8.84 1.10
C VAL A 78 0.13 7.96 -0.04
N ARG A 79 -0.64 6.93 0.32
CA ARG A 79 -1.47 6.18 -0.62
C ARG A 79 -2.90 6.68 -0.46
N VAL A 80 -3.48 7.14 -1.57
CA VAL A 80 -4.87 7.53 -1.66
C VAL A 80 -5.62 6.38 -2.32
N SER A 81 -6.61 5.79 -1.65
CA SER A 81 -7.49 4.77 -2.22
C SER A 81 -8.92 5.31 -2.30
N GLN A 82 -9.56 5.09 -3.45
CA GLN A 82 -10.96 5.45 -3.64
C GLN A 82 -11.82 4.19 -3.47
N HIS A 83 -12.62 4.16 -2.40
CA HIS A 83 -13.59 3.11 -2.11
C HIS A 83 -15.02 3.63 -2.35
N GLU A 84 -16.01 2.74 -2.44
CA GLU A 84 -17.42 3.12 -2.56
C GLU A 84 -17.90 3.98 -1.38
N GLN A 85 -17.27 3.85 -0.21
CA GLN A 85 -17.58 4.63 1.00
C GLN A 85 -16.82 5.96 1.12
N GLY A 86 -15.89 6.28 0.19
CA GLY A 86 -15.13 7.53 0.22
C GLY A 86 -13.65 7.39 -0.12
N VAL A 87 -12.91 8.48 0.07
CA VAL A 87 -11.46 8.54 -0.14
C VAL A 87 -10.75 8.26 1.18
N VAL A 88 -9.86 7.27 1.18
CA VAL A 88 -9.01 6.92 2.33
C VAL A 88 -7.58 7.32 2.00
N VAL A 89 -6.88 7.94 2.95
CA VAL A 89 -5.49 8.38 2.79
C VAL A 89 -4.62 7.81 3.89
N ASP A 90 -3.70 6.95 3.48
CA ASP A 90 -2.78 6.26 4.38
C ASP A 90 -1.37 6.83 4.26
N ASN A 91 -0.75 7.17 5.39
CA ASN A 91 0.66 7.55 5.41
C ASN A 91 1.56 6.32 5.23
N ILE A 92 2.12 6.16 4.02
CA ILE A 92 3.02 5.05 3.71
C ILE A 92 4.49 5.36 4.03
N SER A 93 4.85 6.63 4.24
CA SER A 93 6.20 7.01 4.69
C SER A 93 6.54 6.43 6.07
N ARG A 94 5.55 6.28 6.96
CA ARG A 94 5.73 5.69 8.30
C ARG A 94 5.60 4.15 8.33
N SER A 95 5.05 3.54 7.28
CA SER A 95 4.78 2.09 7.23
C SER A 95 6.05 1.23 7.29
N LYS A 96 7.18 1.70 6.71
CA LYS A 96 8.45 0.96 6.73
C LYS A 96 9.00 0.71 8.15
N SER A 97 8.68 1.57 9.11
CA SER A 97 9.21 1.46 10.48
C SER A 97 8.49 0.43 11.34
N ARG A 98 7.25 0.02 10.99
CA ARG A 98 6.46 -0.92 11.81
C ARG A 98 6.73 -2.40 11.49
N ILE A 99 7.37 -2.71 10.36
CA ILE A 99 7.54 -4.10 9.87
C ILE A 99 8.81 -4.77 10.42
N TRP A 100 9.89 -4.01 10.64
CA TRP A 100 11.15 -4.55 11.18
C TRP A 100 11.04 -4.86 12.67
N ALA A 101 10.52 -3.91 13.47
CA ALA A 101 10.55 -4.01 14.93
C ALA A 101 9.56 -5.04 15.51
N SER A 102 8.60 -5.52 14.70
CA SER A 102 7.64 -6.55 15.09
C SER A 102 8.06 -7.97 14.71
N ARG A 103 9.19 -8.16 13.99
CA ARG A 103 9.68 -9.48 13.55
C ARG A 103 10.82 -10.06 14.39
N SER A 104 11.39 -9.33 15.35
CA SER A 104 12.46 -9.81 16.22
C SER A 104 11.99 -10.33 17.58
N GLY A 105 10.70 -10.67 17.70
CA GLY A 105 10.11 -11.20 18.93
C GLY A 105 9.43 -12.53 18.71
N GLN A 106 10.22 -13.58 18.44
CA GLN A 106 9.92 -14.99 18.73
C GLN A 106 11.18 -15.83 18.60
#